data_AF-A0A8H3IL22-F1
#
_entry.id   AF-A0A8H3IL22-F1
#
_cell.length_a   1.000
_cell.length_b   1.000
_cell.length_c   1.000
_cell.angle_alpha   90.00
_cell.angle_beta   90.00
_cell.angle_gamma   90.00
#
_symmetry.space_group_name_H-M   'P 1'
#
loop_
_entity.id
_entity.type
_entity.pdbx_description
1 polymer ?
#
loop_
_entity_poly.entity_id
_entity_poly.type
_entity_poly.pdbx_seq_one_letter_code
_entity_poly.pdbx_strand_id
1 'polypeptide(L)'
;MSRLMGRPKPELDNDEKLGSINENVYSQSMEPGEQIPRVEATEDPDDPIERRYLIRRPKAHQWFEDDILMKASDRERVAGKFELFYDLLYVALIANFAEKLAEEPSGTNLVLFIITFTTAWHVWADEKEHANNYYNDDLVQRLNILWIMALLILFGNNANYVTEDIAYLRITVATYQIIRFTQACMFLYNSFGDFRHRPQNRAYVASEMVVLLIWIPMYFEEVSNGAKVAVAFVAILFEEFGWIFTFGPWIGKWFGLKHRTALDIAHENDRFTAFTIIVLGEFTYAILVGSPARGGLNFNYLRAVLTLIIAFCFNSMYVYGDGAIRSVHPARRHVATATLWLMIHLPISAGLLIAGHVASGTMLEEMNEGRRWLFGGGMAVGFFTLWIMSHLFKDVDPPCKLFMRKFLRISPRLVSAIILALIPLTSSEQVNDTAFLGTATGLSVFTVIWETVGGLEKGACFFESWKDEEELQNGMGAPREREERDAF
;
A
#
# COMPACT_ATOMS: atom_id res chain seq x y z
N MET A 1 6.21 -34.65 -66.05
CA MET A 1 6.94 -35.91 -65.77
C MET A 1 8.34 -35.50 -65.28
N SER A 2 8.80 -36.10 -64.15
CA SER A 2 10.08 -35.93 -63.40
C SER A 2 10.40 -34.56 -62.76
N ARG A 3 10.58 -34.43 -61.42
CA ARG A 3 11.75 -34.84 -60.56
C ARG A 3 13.06 -34.19 -61.08
N LEU A 4 13.98 -33.56 -60.31
CA LEU A 4 14.40 -33.65 -58.91
C LEU A 4 15.47 -32.54 -58.60
N MET A 5 15.77 -32.33 -57.31
CA MET A 5 16.90 -31.59 -56.66
C MET A 5 16.76 -30.06 -56.51
N GLY A 6 16.92 -29.42 -55.35
CA GLY A 6 17.24 -29.85 -53.98
C GLY A 6 17.80 -28.68 -53.16
N ARG A 7 17.16 -28.30 -52.04
CA ARG A 7 17.77 -27.66 -50.86
C ARG A 7 16.95 -28.00 -49.60
N PRO A 8 17.58 -28.13 -48.42
CA PRO A 8 17.01 -28.83 -47.27
C PRO A 8 16.06 -27.94 -46.44
N LYS A 9 15.09 -28.59 -45.78
CA LYS A 9 14.28 -28.01 -44.71
C LYS A 9 15.13 -27.85 -43.44
N PRO A 10 14.86 -26.84 -42.59
CA PRO A 10 15.43 -26.83 -41.24
C PRO A 10 14.76 -27.93 -40.40
N GLU A 11 15.60 -28.76 -39.78
CA GLU A 11 15.20 -29.72 -38.74
C GLU A 11 14.74 -28.97 -37.49
N LEU A 12 13.61 -29.40 -36.95
CA LEU A 12 13.13 -29.07 -35.61
C LEU A 12 13.95 -29.92 -34.64
N ASP A 13 14.89 -29.29 -33.93
CA ASP A 13 15.56 -29.93 -32.80
C ASP A 13 14.70 -29.70 -31.54
N ASN A 14 14.02 -30.77 -31.13
CA ASN A 14 13.41 -30.88 -29.82
C ASN A 14 14.51 -31.33 -28.87
N ASP A 15 15.02 -30.43 -28.03
CA ASP A 15 15.54 -30.71 -26.68
C ASP A 15 16.14 -29.44 -26.06
N GLU A 16 15.29 -28.56 -25.52
CA GLU A 16 15.72 -27.61 -24.48
C GLU A 16 15.11 -28.05 -23.16
N LYS A 17 15.97 -28.71 -22.37
CA LYS A 17 15.70 -29.23 -21.04
C LYS A 17 15.22 -28.12 -20.12
N LEU A 18 14.06 -28.34 -19.50
CA LEU A 18 13.67 -27.67 -18.26
C LEU A 18 14.83 -27.73 -17.26
N GLY A 19 15.33 -26.57 -16.85
CA GLY A 19 16.26 -26.46 -15.73
C GLY A 19 15.60 -26.95 -14.46
N SER A 20 15.98 -28.15 -14.03
CA SER A 20 15.73 -28.66 -12.70
C SER A 20 16.52 -27.85 -11.67
N ILE A 21 15.82 -27.34 -10.67
CA ILE A 21 16.38 -26.72 -9.46
C ILE A 21 17.40 -27.69 -8.84
N ASN A 22 18.67 -27.27 -8.76
CA ASN A 22 19.70 -27.99 -8.02
C ASN A 22 19.95 -27.23 -6.72
N GLU A 23 19.17 -27.54 -5.69
CA GLU A 23 19.52 -27.27 -4.29
C GLU A 23 20.72 -28.16 -3.94
N ASN A 24 21.95 -27.65 -4.02
CA ASN A 24 23.14 -28.21 -3.36
C ASN A 24 24.36 -27.33 -3.61
N VAL A 25 24.46 -26.17 -2.95
CA VAL A 25 25.73 -25.44 -2.80
C VAL A 25 25.81 -24.84 -1.40
N TYR A 26 25.91 -25.68 -0.36
CA TYR A 26 26.44 -25.28 0.94
C TYR A 26 27.04 -26.49 1.64
N SER A 27 28.32 -26.76 1.39
CA SER A 27 29.24 -27.38 2.38
C SER A 27 30.64 -27.54 1.75
N GLN A 28 31.49 -26.53 1.92
CA GLN A 28 32.95 -26.74 1.91
C GLN A 28 33.53 -26.01 3.12
N SER A 29 34.17 -26.79 3.98
CA SER A 29 34.87 -26.35 5.20
C SER A 29 36.10 -25.52 4.87
N MET A 30 36.22 -24.31 5.42
CA MET A 30 37.40 -23.45 5.33
C MET A 30 38.47 -23.87 6.35
N GLU A 31 39.75 -23.93 5.94
CA GLU A 31 40.89 -24.07 6.85
C GLU A 31 41.29 -22.72 7.49
N PRO A 32 41.90 -22.72 8.69
CA PRO A 32 42.21 -21.49 9.41
C PRO A 32 43.40 -20.76 8.79
N GLY A 33 43.13 -19.70 8.03
CA GLY A 33 44.14 -18.84 7.41
C GLY A 33 43.76 -18.25 6.04
N GLU A 34 42.64 -18.70 5.46
CA GLU A 34 42.17 -18.20 4.17
C GLU A 34 41.46 -16.84 4.33
N GLN A 35 41.93 -15.82 3.61
CA GLN A 35 41.23 -14.55 3.52
C GLN A 35 39.83 -14.79 2.97
N ILE A 36 38.81 -14.31 3.70
CA ILE A 36 37.41 -14.29 3.25
C ILE A 36 37.40 -13.80 1.81
N PRO A 37 36.99 -14.62 0.82
CA PRO A 37 36.84 -14.12 -0.53
C PRO A 37 35.83 -13.00 -0.43
N ARG A 38 36.24 -11.80 -0.79
CA ARG A 38 35.32 -10.69 -0.99
C ARG A 38 34.26 -11.23 -1.93
N VAL A 39 33.02 -11.35 -1.46
CA VAL A 39 31.88 -11.62 -2.33
C VAL A 39 31.72 -10.37 -3.19
N GLU A 40 32.55 -10.26 -4.21
CA GLU A 40 32.22 -9.50 -5.39
C GLU A 40 30.96 -10.16 -5.90
N ALA A 41 29.86 -9.40 -5.89
CA ALA A 41 28.63 -9.81 -6.52
C ALA A 41 29.01 -10.37 -7.90
N THR A 42 28.83 -11.68 -8.09
CA THR A 42 29.03 -12.29 -9.40
C THR A 42 27.94 -11.70 -10.29
N GLU A 43 28.25 -10.58 -10.92
CA GLU A 43 27.55 -10.10 -12.10
C GLU A 43 27.56 -11.27 -13.07
N ASP A 44 26.38 -11.77 -13.39
CA ASP A 44 26.19 -12.78 -14.41
C ASP A 44 26.91 -12.28 -15.68
N PRO A 45 27.92 -13.00 -16.22
CA PRO A 45 28.72 -12.53 -17.34
C PRO A 45 27.90 -12.34 -18.63
N ASP A 46 26.65 -12.82 -18.67
CA ASP A 46 25.68 -12.60 -19.74
C ASP A 46 24.67 -11.47 -19.46
N ASP A 47 24.74 -10.75 -18.31
CA ASP A 47 23.90 -9.55 -18.09
C ASP A 47 24.45 -8.43 -18.99
N PRO A 48 23.75 -8.05 -20.09
CA PRO A 48 24.31 -7.12 -21.05
C PRO A 48 24.56 -5.78 -20.33
N ILE A 49 25.82 -5.31 -20.35
CA ILE A 49 26.24 -4.02 -19.77
C ILE A 49 25.16 -2.98 -20.07
N GLU A 50 24.38 -2.64 -19.04
CA GLU A 50 23.15 -1.87 -19.24
C GLU A 50 23.56 -0.46 -19.68
N ARG A 51 23.41 -0.16 -20.98
CA ARG A 51 23.73 1.17 -21.50
C ARG A 51 22.89 2.20 -20.77
N ARG A 52 23.54 3.16 -20.13
CA ARG A 52 22.87 4.26 -19.43
C ARG A 52 22.32 5.25 -20.44
N TYR A 53 21.01 5.45 -20.43
CA TYR A 53 20.32 6.46 -21.24
C TYR A 53 19.72 7.53 -20.32
N LEU A 54 19.76 8.80 -20.76
CA LEU A 54 19.10 9.91 -20.05
C LEU A 54 17.58 9.83 -20.12
N ILE A 55 17.06 9.42 -21.28
CA ILE A 55 15.64 9.17 -21.53
C ILE A 55 15.55 7.74 -22.01
N ARG A 56 14.80 6.92 -21.28
CA ARG A 56 14.62 5.50 -21.61
C ARG A 56 13.27 5.35 -22.30
N ARG A 57 13.19 4.44 -23.26
CA ARG A 57 11.90 4.07 -23.86
C ARG A 57 11.03 3.45 -22.75
N PRO A 58 9.78 3.89 -22.55
CA PRO A 58 8.89 3.24 -21.60
C PRO A 58 8.57 1.83 -22.09
N LYS A 59 8.70 0.86 -21.18
CA LYS A 59 8.45 -0.56 -21.42
C LYS A 59 7.54 -1.06 -20.30
N ALA A 60 6.51 -1.82 -20.65
CA ALA A 60 5.70 -2.52 -19.67
C ALA A 60 6.55 -3.56 -18.94
N HIS A 61 6.51 -3.55 -17.61
CA HIS A 61 7.19 -4.56 -16.80
C HIS A 61 6.51 -5.92 -16.86
N GLN A 62 5.20 -5.94 -17.04
CA GLN A 62 4.39 -7.15 -17.02
C GLN A 62 3.08 -6.91 -17.76
N TRP A 63 2.55 -7.97 -18.36
CA TRP A 63 1.28 -7.96 -19.07
C TRP A 63 0.74 -9.38 -19.11
N PHE A 64 -0.55 -9.54 -19.38
CA PHE A 64 -1.06 -10.84 -19.82
C PHE A 64 -1.08 -10.87 -21.35
N GLU A 65 -0.64 -12.00 -21.92
CA GLU A 65 -0.81 -12.36 -23.32
C GLU A 65 -1.63 -13.65 -23.36
N ASP A 66 -2.83 -13.61 -23.94
CA ASP A 66 -3.74 -14.76 -24.02
C ASP A 66 -3.94 -15.49 -22.66
N ASP A 67 -4.20 -14.70 -21.61
CA ASP A 67 -4.35 -15.14 -20.20
C ASP A 67 -3.08 -15.64 -19.49
N ILE A 68 -1.92 -15.66 -20.16
CA ILE A 68 -0.63 -16.04 -19.58
C ILE A 68 0.08 -14.79 -19.08
N LEU A 69 0.54 -14.79 -17.82
CA LEU A 69 1.31 -13.70 -17.24
C LEU A 69 2.73 -13.70 -17.83
N MET A 70 3.09 -12.60 -18.48
CA MET A 70 4.39 -12.34 -19.04
C MET A 70 5.08 -11.26 -18.21
N LYS A 71 6.38 -11.44 -17.93
CA LYS A 71 7.23 -10.44 -17.26
C LYS A 71 8.39 -10.06 -18.16
N ALA A 72 8.79 -8.79 -18.11
CA ALA A 72 9.96 -8.28 -18.81
C ALA A 72 11.28 -8.69 -18.14
N SER A 73 11.24 -9.01 -16.85
CA SER A 73 12.36 -9.49 -16.03
C SER A 73 11.83 -10.43 -14.95
N ASP A 74 12.61 -11.44 -14.59
CA ASP A 74 12.28 -12.38 -13.52
C ASP A 74 12.54 -11.80 -12.11
N ARG A 75 13.23 -10.66 -12.01
CA ARG A 75 13.46 -9.99 -10.72
C ARG A 75 12.16 -9.38 -10.20
N GLU A 76 11.81 -9.66 -8.95
CA GLU A 76 10.69 -9.01 -8.27
C GLU A 76 10.97 -7.51 -8.10
N ARG A 77 9.97 -6.67 -8.40
CA ARG A 77 10.10 -5.21 -8.32
C ARG A 77 9.86 -4.75 -6.88
N VAL A 78 10.92 -4.31 -6.22
CA VAL A 78 10.85 -3.62 -4.91
C VAL A 78 10.74 -2.11 -5.11
N ALA A 79 10.00 -1.41 -4.27
CA ALA A 79 9.86 0.06 -4.33
C ALA A 79 11.23 0.76 -4.45
N GLY A 80 11.37 1.62 -5.45
CA GLY A 80 12.58 2.42 -5.67
C GLY A 80 12.77 3.49 -4.60
N LYS A 81 14.02 3.91 -4.36
CA LYS A 81 14.36 4.98 -3.40
C LYS A 81 13.64 6.31 -3.72
N PHE A 82 13.44 6.62 -5.01
CA PHE A 82 12.70 7.81 -5.44
C PHE A 82 11.21 7.73 -5.17
N GLU A 83 10.62 6.54 -5.22
CA GLU A 83 9.20 6.32 -4.90
C GLU A 83 8.96 6.57 -3.41
N LEU A 84 9.87 6.11 -2.55
CA LEU A 84 9.83 6.40 -1.11
C LEU A 84 10.06 7.89 -0.81
N PHE A 85 10.95 8.56 -1.56
CA PHE A 85 11.17 10.00 -1.42
C PHE A 85 9.93 10.82 -1.80
N TYR A 86 9.23 10.43 -2.87
CA TYR A 86 7.94 11.03 -3.24
C TYR A 86 6.92 10.90 -2.11
N ASP A 87 6.85 9.73 -1.47
CA ASP A 87 5.89 9.50 -0.38
C ASP A 87 6.17 10.36 0.86
N LEU A 88 7.41 10.82 1.09
CA LEU A 88 7.70 11.71 2.22
C LEU A 88 6.89 13.01 2.18
N LEU A 89 6.53 13.51 0.99
CA LEU A 89 5.66 14.68 0.88
C LEU A 89 4.26 14.41 1.45
N TYR A 90 3.78 13.17 1.33
CA TYR A 90 2.46 12.79 1.84
C TYR A 90 2.37 12.88 3.35
N VAL A 91 3.47 12.67 4.10
CA VAL A 91 3.49 12.84 5.57
C VAL A 91 2.96 14.22 5.95
N ALA A 92 3.50 15.28 5.36
CA ALA A 92 3.08 16.65 5.67
C ALA A 92 1.72 17.01 5.04
N LEU A 93 1.46 16.52 3.82
CA LEU A 93 0.24 16.83 3.09
C LEU A 93 -1.01 16.29 3.79
N ILE A 94 -0.97 15.03 4.23
CA ILE A 94 -2.11 14.38 4.87
C ILE A 94 -2.37 14.93 6.28
N ALA A 95 -1.29 15.26 7.02
CA ALA A 95 -1.38 15.90 8.32
C ALA A 95 -2.12 17.24 8.20
N ASN A 96 -1.80 18.03 7.18
CA ASN A 96 -2.44 19.31 6.93
C ASN A 96 -3.96 19.16 6.67
N PHE A 97 -4.41 18.12 5.95
CA PHE A 97 -5.85 17.92 5.74
C PHE A 97 -6.61 17.56 7.03
N ALA A 98 -5.98 16.80 7.92
CA ALA A 98 -6.58 16.40 9.19
C ALA A 98 -6.68 17.57 10.19
N GLU A 99 -5.77 18.54 10.11
CA GLU A 99 -5.67 19.69 11.00
C GLU A 99 -6.96 20.51 11.07
N LYS A 100 -7.48 20.97 9.92
CA LYS A 100 -8.70 21.79 9.88
C LYS A 100 -9.93 21.05 10.43
N LEU A 101 -10.00 19.73 10.19
CA LEU A 101 -11.07 18.89 10.73
C LEU A 101 -10.96 18.73 12.26
N ALA A 102 -9.74 18.63 12.79
CA ALA A 102 -9.52 18.49 14.22
C ALA A 102 -9.70 19.81 15.00
N GLU A 103 -9.36 20.95 14.40
CA GLU A 103 -9.63 22.29 14.97
C GLU A 103 -11.13 22.55 15.09
N GLU A 104 -11.89 22.25 14.03
CA GLU A 104 -13.33 22.48 13.95
C GLU A 104 -14.09 21.19 13.59
N PRO A 105 -14.31 20.27 14.54
CA PRO A 105 -15.03 19.04 14.29
C PRO A 105 -16.47 19.30 13.88
N SER A 106 -16.77 19.14 12.59
CA SER A 106 -18.10 19.32 12.02
C SER A 106 -18.32 18.38 10.84
N GLY A 107 -19.59 18.09 10.53
CA GLY A 107 -19.93 17.27 9.36
C GLY A 107 -19.45 17.91 8.05
N THR A 108 -19.46 19.25 7.96
CA THR A 108 -18.96 19.99 6.81
C THR A 108 -17.46 19.79 6.62
N ASN A 109 -16.66 19.95 7.69
CA ASN A 109 -15.21 19.76 7.61
C ASN A 109 -14.85 18.29 7.39
N LEU A 110 -15.68 17.35 7.85
CA LEU A 110 -15.49 15.93 7.56
C LEU A 110 -15.68 15.65 6.07
N VAL A 111 -16.72 16.21 5.44
CA VAL A 111 -16.93 16.09 3.99
C VAL A 111 -15.79 16.73 3.22
N LEU A 112 -15.33 17.92 3.65
CA LEU A 112 -14.19 18.59 3.05
C LEU A 112 -12.93 17.71 3.11
N PHE A 113 -12.62 17.17 4.28
CA PHE A 113 -11.51 16.24 4.48
C PHE A 113 -11.62 15.02 3.57
N ILE A 114 -12.80 14.39 3.46
CA ILE A 114 -13.00 13.23 2.58
C ILE A 114 -12.69 13.60 1.13
N ILE A 115 -13.16 14.75 0.65
CA ILE A 115 -12.92 15.20 -0.73
C ILE A 115 -11.43 15.48 -0.94
N THR A 116 -10.79 16.29 -0.09
CA THR A 116 -9.38 16.68 -0.25
C THR A 116 -8.45 15.49 -0.10
N PHE A 117 -8.67 14.63 0.90
CA PHE A 117 -7.90 13.40 1.09
C PHE A 117 -8.06 12.45 -0.10
N THR A 118 -9.27 12.24 -0.61
CA THR A 118 -9.52 11.32 -1.74
C THR A 118 -8.87 11.82 -3.03
N THR A 119 -8.96 13.12 -3.32
CA THR A 119 -8.27 13.69 -4.49
C THR A 119 -6.75 13.59 -4.38
N ALA A 120 -6.16 13.84 -3.21
CA ALA A 120 -4.73 13.61 -2.99
C ALA A 120 -4.36 12.12 -3.12
N TRP A 121 -5.22 11.22 -2.63
CA TRP A 121 -5.07 9.77 -2.81
C TRP A 121 -5.06 9.37 -4.29
N HIS A 122 -5.94 9.94 -5.13
CA HIS A 122 -5.94 9.67 -6.57
C HIS A 122 -4.62 10.07 -7.24
N VAL A 123 -4.05 11.21 -6.85
CA VAL A 123 -2.72 11.61 -7.35
C VAL A 123 -1.66 10.57 -6.98
N TRP A 124 -1.64 10.11 -5.72
CA TRP A 124 -0.72 9.08 -5.26
C TRP A 124 -0.92 7.74 -5.99
N ALA A 125 -2.18 7.32 -6.14
CA ALA A 125 -2.55 6.05 -6.74
C ALA A 125 -2.10 5.97 -8.22
N ASP A 126 -2.25 7.06 -8.97
CA ASP A 126 -1.77 7.15 -10.36
C ASP A 126 -0.25 7.08 -10.47
N GLU A 127 0.50 7.78 -9.60
CA GLU A 127 1.96 7.69 -9.61
C GLU A 127 2.44 6.29 -9.26
N LYS A 128 1.82 5.66 -8.25
CA LYS A 128 2.07 4.25 -7.90
C LYS A 128 1.75 3.32 -9.08
N GLU A 129 0.63 3.53 -9.77
CA GLU A 129 0.24 2.70 -10.92
C GLU A 129 1.18 2.90 -12.11
N HIS A 130 1.61 4.13 -12.35
CA HIS A 130 2.61 4.45 -13.36
C HIS A 130 3.94 3.77 -13.04
N ALA A 131 4.39 3.83 -11.78
CA ALA A 131 5.62 3.19 -11.35
C ALA A 131 5.56 1.66 -11.46
N ASN A 132 4.44 1.05 -11.04
CA ASN A 132 4.18 -0.38 -11.17
C ASN A 132 4.31 -0.84 -12.64
N ASN A 133 3.79 -0.06 -13.59
CA ASN A 133 3.75 -0.47 -14.99
C ASN A 133 5.01 -0.13 -15.80
N TYR A 134 5.65 1.02 -15.55
CA TYR A 134 6.64 1.60 -16.48
C TYR A 134 7.88 2.23 -15.81
N TYR A 135 8.11 2.06 -14.51
CA TYR A 135 9.22 2.73 -13.82
C TYR A 135 10.57 2.39 -14.45
N ASN A 136 11.28 3.41 -14.95
CA ASN A 136 12.57 3.23 -15.62
C ASN A 136 13.67 4.15 -15.06
N ASP A 137 13.34 4.96 -14.05
CA ASP A 137 14.24 5.89 -13.36
C ASP A 137 14.99 6.86 -14.29
N ASP A 138 14.36 7.25 -15.41
CA ASP A 138 14.94 8.20 -16.35
C ASP A 138 14.70 9.67 -15.96
N LEU A 139 15.32 10.59 -16.68
CA LEU A 139 15.23 12.02 -16.40
C LEU A 139 13.78 12.55 -16.51
N VAL A 140 12.98 12.01 -17.44
CA VAL A 140 11.60 12.46 -17.66
C VAL A 140 10.74 12.08 -16.46
N GLN A 141 10.84 10.85 -15.98
CA GLN A 141 10.10 10.39 -14.80
C GLN A 141 10.50 11.17 -13.55
N ARG A 142 11.80 11.41 -13.35
CA ARG A 142 12.30 12.19 -12.20
C ARG A 142 11.79 13.63 -12.19
N LEU A 143 11.83 14.29 -13.36
CA LEU A 143 11.30 15.65 -13.50
C LEU A 143 9.78 15.69 -13.35
N ASN A 144 9.07 14.67 -13.85
CA ASN A 144 7.62 14.54 -13.65
C ASN A 144 7.26 14.41 -12.17
N ILE A 145 7.94 13.54 -11.43
CA ILE A 145 7.74 13.37 -9.98
C ILE A 145 7.97 14.71 -9.26
N LEU A 146 9.08 15.40 -9.54
CA LEU A 146 9.37 16.71 -8.93
C LEU A 146 8.29 17.75 -9.27
N TRP A 147 7.82 17.77 -10.52
CA TRP A 147 6.76 18.66 -10.97
C TRP A 147 5.44 18.40 -10.22
N ILE A 148 5.03 17.13 -10.09
CA ILE A 148 3.83 16.75 -9.34
C ILE A 148 3.99 17.09 -7.86
N MET A 149 5.16 16.88 -7.26
CA MET A 149 5.43 17.29 -5.87
C MET A 149 5.28 18.80 -5.69
N ALA A 150 5.78 19.62 -6.60
CA ALA A 150 5.63 21.07 -6.55
C ALA A 150 4.15 21.49 -6.65
N LEU A 151 3.36 20.84 -7.51
CA LEU A 151 1.92 21.06 -7.59
C LEU A 151 1.18 20.59 -6.35
N LEU A 152 1.55 19.45 -5.75
CA LEU A 152 0.95 18.97 -4.51
C LEU A 152 1.19 19.92 -3.34
N ILE A 153 2.34 20.61 -3.30
CA ILE A 153 2.58 21.69 -2.33
C ILE A 153 1.57 22.84 -2.55
N LEU A 154 1.35 23.26 -3.80
CA LEU A 154 0.36 24.28 -4.11
C LEU A 154 -1.06 23.82 -3.74
N PHE A 155 -1.41 22.57 -4.04
CA PHE A 155 -2.70 21.97 -3.70
C PHE A 155 -2.91 21.95 -2.17
N GLY A 156 -1.97 21.39 -1.43
CA GLY A 156 -2.04 21.25 0.03
C GLY A 156 -2.23 22.56 0.76
N ASN A 157 -1.42 23.57 0.41
CA ASN A 157 -1.47 24.88 1.07
C ASN A 157 -2.78 25.66 0.82
N ASN A 158 -3.58 25.29 -0.19
CA ASN A 158 -4.86 25.94 -0.48
C ASN A 158 -6.07 25.08 -0.08
N ALA A 159 -5.90 23.78 0.14
CA ALA A 159 -6.99 22.82 0.33
C ALA A 159 -7.86 23.12 1.58
N ASN A 160 -7.26 23.57 2.68
CA ASN A 160 -8.01 23.88 3.90
C ASN A 160 -8.81 25.18 3.84
N TYR A 161 -8.51 26.06 2.88
CA TYR A 161 -9.10 27.40 2.77
C TYR A 161 -10.19 27.49 1.69
N VAL A 162 -10.55 26.37 1.06
CA VAL A 162 -11.49 26.35 -0.08
C VAL A 162 -12.92 26.79 0.26
N THR A 163 -13.28 26.80 1.54
CA THR A 163 -14.58 27.29 2.04
C THR A 163 -14.55 28.77 2.41
N GLU A 164 -13.36 29.36 2.56
CA GLU A 164 -13.18 30.76 2.99
C GLU A 164 -13.27 31.73 1.80
N ASP A 165 -12.60 31.39 0.69
CA ASP A 165 -12.60 32.18 -0.53
C ASP A 165 -12.65 31.28 -1.77
N ILE A 166 -13.43 31.67 -2.77
CA ILE A 166 -13.46 30.96 -4.06
C ILE A 166 -12.11 31.00 -4.77
N ALA A 167 -11.27 31.99 -4.55
CA ALA A 167 -9.91 32.04 -5.09
C ALA A 167 -9.11 30.80 -4.68
N TYR A 168 -9.17 30.41 -3.40
CA TYR A 168 -8.52 29.18 -2.91
C TYR A 168 -9.14 27.94 -3.54
N LEU A 169 -10.47 27.87 -3.64
CA LEU A 169 -11.14 26.76 -4.34
C LEU A 169 -10.67 26.63 -5.80
N ARG A 170 -10.62 27.73 -6.54
CA ARG A 170 -10.21 27.77 -7.95
C ARG A 170 -8.76 27.30 -8.11
N ILE A 171 -7.86 27.75 -7.24
CA ILE A 171 -6.45 27.35 -7.26
C ILE A 171 -6.31 25.86 -6.92
N THR A 172 -6.98 25.37 -5.87
CA THR A 172 -6.96 23.95 -5.48
C THR A 172 -7.45 23.06 -6.63
N VAL A 173 -8.60 23.38 -7.22
CA VAL A 173 -9.17 22.62 -8.34
C VAL A 173 -8.31 22.72 -9.60
N ALA A 174 -7.78 23.90 -9.93
CA ALA A 174 -6.87 24.07 -11.07
C ALA A 174 -5.59 23.25 -10.91
N THR A 175 -5.01 23.28 -9.72
CA THR A 175 -3.80 22.53 -9.41
C THR A 175 -4.06 21.03 -9.55
N TYR A 176 -5.17 20.54 -9.00
CA TYR A 176 -5.60 19.15 -9.16
C TYR A 176 -5.74 18.77 -10.65
N GLN A 177 -6.45 19.58 -11.44
CA GLN A 177 -6.65 19.34 -12.87
C GLN A 177 -5.33 19.34 -13.66
N ILE A 178 -4.38 20.21 -13.33
CA ILE A 178 -3.06 20.23 -13.96
C ILE A 178 -2.28 18.96 -13.62
N ILE A 179 -2.36 18.47 -12.36
CA ILE A 179 -1.74 17.19 -11.97
C ILE A 179 -2.36 16.05 -12.79
N ARG A 180 -3.69 15.92 -12.78
CA ARG A 180 -4.40 14.84 -13.50
C ARG A 180 -4.14 14.89 -15.00
N PHE A 181 -4.17 16.08 -15.61
CA PHE A 181 -3.79 16.26 -17.01
C PHE A 181 -2.35 15.81 -17.27
N THR A 182 -1.41 16.17 -16.39
CA THR A 182 -0.01 15.73 -16.50
C THR A 182 0.11 14.20 -16.45
N GLN A 183 -0.57 13.55 -15.51
CA GLN A 183 -0.58 12.10 -15.36
C GLN A 183 -1.20 11.42 -16.60
N ALA A 184 -2.30 11.96 -17.13
CA ALA A 184 -2.90 11.51 -18.38
C ALA A 184 -1.92 11.66 -19.57
N CYS A 185 -1.17 12.76 -19.66
CA CYS A 185 -0.12 12.93 -20.66
C CYS A 185 0.98 11.86 -20.54
N MET A 186 1.37 11.47 -19.31
CA MET A 186 2.33 10.39 -19.09
C MET A 186 1.80 9.03 -19.54
N PHE A 187 0.54 8.69 -19.23
CA PHE A 187 -0.09 7.47 -19.75
C PHE A 187 -0.22 7.49 -21.28
N LEU A 188 -0.52 8.65 -21.88
CA LEU A 188 -0.56 8.83 -23.32
C LEU A 188 0.83 8.64 -23.94
N TYR A 189 1.87 9.24 -23.37
CA TYR A 189 3.27 9.06 -23.76
C TYR A 189 3.67 7.58 -23.74
N ASN A 190 3.38 6.87 -22.63
CA ASN A 190 3.64 5.44 -22.50
C ASN A 190 2.86 4.60 -23.51
N SER A 191 1.66 5.02 -23.90
CA SER A 191 0.89 4.35 -24.97
C SER A 191 1.63 4.37 -26.31
N PHE A 192 2.43 5.40 -26.60
CA PHE A 192 3.22 5.39 -27.84
C PHE A 192 4.41 4.43 -27.74
N GLY A 193 5.05 4.34 -26.57
CA GLY A 193 6.25 3.53 -26.36
C GLY A 193 6.03 2.03 -26.24
N ASP A 194 4.94 1.57 -25.61
CA ASP A 194 4.60 0.14 -25.49
C ASP A 194 3.22 -0.16 -26.09
N PHE A 195 3.17 -1.10 -27.04
CA PHE A 195 1.94 -1.48 -27.72
C PHE A 195 1.02 -2.36 -26.87
N ARG A 196 1.55 -3.05 -25.85
CA ARG A 196 0.82 -4.04 -25.05
C ARG A 196 -0.26 -3.39 -24.18
N HIS A 197 0.00 -2.19 -23.67
CA HIS A 197 -0.93 -1.43 -22.82
C HIS A 197 -1.65 -0.29 -23.55
N ARG A 198 -1.39 -0.10 -24.86
CA ARG A 198 -1.99 0.97 -25.68
C ARG A 198 -3.49 1.20 -25.50
N PRO A 199 -4.35 0.19 -25.69
CA PRO A 199 -5.78 0.39 -25.63
C PRO A 199 -6.23 0.83 -24.23
N GLN A 200 -5.68 0.23 -23.18
CA GLN A 200 -6.02 0.54 -21.79
C GLN A 200 -5.53 1.92 -21.38
N ASN A 201 -4.28 2.28 -21.68
CA ASN A 201 -3.77 3.63 -21.40
C ASN A 201 -4.61 4.70 -22.11
N ARG A 202 -5.01 4.49 -23.38
CA ARG A 202 -5.81 5.46 -24.12
C ARG A 202 -7.24 5.55 -23.61
N ALA A 203 -7.84 4.43 -23.21
CA ALA A 203 -9.14 4.42 -22.56
C ALA A 203 -9.10 5.17 -21.22
N TYR A 204 -8.03 4.96 -20.43
CA TYR A 204 -7.80 5.69 -19.18
C TYR A 204 -7.63 7.19 -19.40
N VAL A 205 -6.81 7.59 -20.38
CA VAL A 205 -6.65 9.00 -20.76
C VAL A 205 -7.99 9.62 -21.18
N ALA A 206 -8.81 8.92 -21.96
CA ALA A 206 -10.12 9.41 -22.34
C ALA A 206 -11.05 9.57 -21.12
N SER A 207 -11.03 8.63 -20.18
CA SER A 207 -11.76 8.72 -18.91
C SER A 207 -11.31 9.94 -18.10
N GLU A 208 -10.01 10.14 -17.93
CA GLU A 208 -9.42 11.28 -17.22
C GLU A 208 -9.79 12.62 -17.88
N MET A 209 -9.82 12.69 -19.22
CA MET A 209 -10.26 13.92 -19.90
C MET A 209 -11.72 14.25 -19.58
N VAL A 210 -12.60 13.26 -19.44
CA VAL A 210 -13.99 13.50 -19.03
C VAL A 210 -14.05 14.00 -17.59
N VAL A 211 -13.27 13.41 -16.69
CA VAL A 211 -13.16 13.84 -15.30
C VAL A 211 -12.75 15.30 -15.18
N LEU A 212 -11.73 15.73 -15.93
CA LEU A 212 -11.30 17.14 -15.96
C LEU A 212 -12.46 18.08 -16.32
N LEU A 213 -13.32 17.67 -17.26
CA LEU A 213 -14.52 18.43 -17.62
C LEU A 213 -15.57 18.45 -16.50
N ILE A 214 -15.72 17.35 -15.75
CA ILE A 214 -16.66 17.29 -14.62
C ILE A 214 -16.26 18.28 -13.52
N TRP A 215 -14.97 18.57 -13.33
CA TRP A 215 -14.49 19.54 -12.33
C TRP A 215 -14.71 21.02 -12.71
N ILE A 216 -15.02 21.34 -13.97
CA ILE A 216 -15.21 22.73 -14.46
C ILE A 216 -16.25 23.55 -13.68
N PRO A 217 -17.42 23.02 -13.27
CA PRO A 217 -18.41 23.77 -12.50
C PRO A 217 -17.87 24.41 -11.21
N MET A 218 -16.77 23.88 -10.64
CA MET A 218 -16.20 24.39 -9.39
C MET A 218 -15.66 25.82 -9.49
N TYR A 219 -15.33 26.31 -10.69
CA TYR A 219 -14.78 27.65 -10.89
C TYR A 219 -15.82 28.77 -10.75
N PHE A 220 -17.10 28.45 -10.91
CA PHE A 220 -18.17 29.42 -11.01
C PHE A 220 -18.72 29.80 -9.62
N GLU A 221 -18.95 31.08 -9.41
CA GLU A 221 -19.51 31.63 -8.16
C GLU A 221 -21.00 31.31 -8.04
N GLU A 222 -21.67 31.20 -9.19
CA GLU A 222 -23.09 30.95 -9.33
C GLU A 222 -23.49 29.54 -8.87
N VAL A 223 -22.53 28.61 -8.84
CA VAL A 223 -22.77 27.23 -8.39
C VAL A 223 -22.76 27.19 -6.87
N SER A 224 -23.89 26.75 -6.30
CA SER A 224 -24.05 26.65 -4.85
C SER A 224 -23.05 25.67 -4.22
N ASN A 225 -22.72 25.87 -2.94
CA ASN A 225 -21.78 25.01 -2.22
C ASN A 225 -22.24 23.55 -2.18
N GLY A 226 -23.55 23.29 -2.05
CA GLY A 226 -24.09 21.93 -2.12
C GLY A 226 -23.91 21.28 -3.50
N ALA A 227 -24.07 22.05 -4.59
CA ALA A 227 -23.81 21.56 -5.94
C ALA A 227 -22.31 21.32 -6.18
N LYS A 228 -21.42 22.16 -5.64
CA LYS A 228 -19.96 21.96 -5.68
C LYS A 228 -19.55 20.65 -5.00
N VAL A 229 -20.11 20.35 -3.83
CA VAL A 229 -19.90 19.07 -3.14
C VAL A 229 -20.39 17.90 -3.99
N ALA A 230 -21.58 18.00 -4.58
CA ALA A 230 -22.11 16.95 -5.46
C ALA A 230 -21.23 16.72 -6.70
N VAL A 231 -20.76 17.80 -7.34
CA VAL A 231 -19.82 17.73 -8.48
C VAL A 231 -18.54 17.01 -8.08
N ALA A 232 -17.95 17.36 -6.94
CA ALA A 232 -16.74 16.70 -6.43
C ALA A 232 -16.94 15.19 -6.22
N PHE A 233 -18.06 14.78 -5.59
CA PHE A 233 -18.37 13.36 -5.42
C PHE A 233 -18.59 12.63 -6.75
N VAL A 234 -19.30 13.26 -7.70
CA VAL A 234 -19.51 12.67 -9.03
C VAL A 234 -18.18 12.49 -9.75
N ALA A 235 -17.28 13.46 -9.68
CA ALA A 235 -15.95 13.37 -10.28
C ALA A 235 -15.13 12.24 -9.64
N ILE A 236 -15.02 12.23 -8.31
CA ILE A 236 -14.31 11.18 -7.54
C ILE A 236 -14.83 9.79 -7.88
N LEU A 237 -16.15 9.59 -7.90
CA LEU A 237 -16.74 8.30 -8.24
C LEU A 237 -16.45 7.91 -9.70
N PHE A 238 -16.52 8.88 -10.62
CA PHE A 238 -16.21 8.62 -12.02
C PHE A 238 -14.73 8.25 -12.22
N GLU A 239 -13.81 8.88 -11.50
CA GLU A 239 -12.38 8.53 -11.46
C GLU A 239 -12.18 7.08 -10.99
N GLU A 240 -12.77 6.71 -9.86
CA GLU A 240 -12.70 5.35 -9.32
C GLU A 240 -13.26 4.30 -10.29
N PHE A 241 -14.46 4.53 -10.83
CA PHE A 241 -15.06 3.62 -11.80
C PHE A 241 -14.27 3.58 -13.11
N GLY A 242 -13.75 4.72 -13.55
CA GLY A 242 -12.88 4.83 -14.72
C GLY A 242 -11.65 3.94 -14.57
N TRP A 243 -10.95 4.05 -13.45
CA TRP A 243 -9.78 3.23 -13.13
C TRP A 243 -10.12 1.73 -13.04
N ILE A 244 -11.16 1.36 -12.28
CA ILE A 244 -11.63 -0.04 -12.17
C ILE A 244 -11.99 -0.61 -13.54
N PHE A 245 -12.61 0.20 -14.40
CA PHE A 245 -13.01 -0.22 -15.73
C PHE A 245 -11.81 -0.41 -16.67
N THR A 246 -10.85 0.51 -16.66
CA THR A 246 -9.72 0.52 -17.61
C THR A 246 -8.64 -0.49 -17.27
N PHE A 247 -8.37 -0.70 -15.97
CA PHE A 247 -7.37 -1.64 -15.49
C PHE A 247 -7.98 -2.96 -15.00
N GLY A 248 -9.31 -3.04 -14.95
CA GLY A 248 -10.02 -4.27 -14.64
C GLY A 248 -9.88 -5.34 -15.73
N PRO A 249 -9.97 -6.62 -15.38
CA PRO A 249 -9.80 -7.74 -16.32
C PRO A 249 -10.95 -7.87 -17.34
N TRP A 250 -12.06 -7.15 -17.13
CA TRP A 250 -13.25 -7.18 -17.99
C TRP A 250 -13.00 -6.51 -19.34
N ILE A 251 -12.20 -5.44 -19.37
CA ILE A 251 -11.95 -4.67 -20.59
C ILE A 251 -11.27 -5.52 -21.66
N GLY A 252 -10.33 -6.38 -21.24
CA GLY A 252 -9.65 -7.31 -22.14
C GLY A 252 -10.61 -8.28 -22.81
N LYS A 253 -11.61 -8.77 -22.05
CA LYS A 253 -12.64 -9.68 -22.58
C LYS A 253 -13.62 -8.97 -23.51
N TRP A 254 -14.09 -7.77 -23.14
CA TRP A 254 -15.07 -7.04 -23.91
C TRP A 254 -14.53 -6.51 -25.24
N PHE A 255 -13.26 -6.10 -25.26
CA PHE A 255 -12.61 -5.57 -26.47
C PHE A 255 -11.76 -6.61 -27.22
N GLY A 256 -11.77 -7.88 -26.80
CA GLY A 256 -10.98 -8.94 -27.44
C GLY A 256 -9.49 -8.64 -27.48
N LEU A 257 -8.94 -8.04 -26.41
CA LEU A 257 -7.56 -7.61 -26.37
C LEU A 257 -6.64 -8.82 -26.19
N LYS A 258 -5.69 -9.00 -27.12
CA LYS A 258 -4.63 -10.01 -26.99
C LYS A 258 -3.71 -9.74 -25.79
N HIS A 259 -3.44 -8.46 -25.52
CA HIS A 259 -2.57 -8.03 -24.43
C HIS A 259 -3.38 -7.19 -23.44
N ARG A 260 -3.15 -7.41 -22.14
CA ARG A 260 -3.73 -6.57 -21.07
C ARG A 260 -2.72 -6.30 -19.95
N THR A 261 -2.90 -5.19 -19.25
CA THR A 261 -2.10 -4.83 -18.08
C THR A 261 -2.17 -5.91 -17.01
N ALA A 262 -1.03 -6.22 -16.39
CA ALA A 262 -0.93 -7.06 -15.23
C ALA A 262 -0.44 -6.24 -14.03
N LEU A 263 -0.90 -6.62 -12.84
CA LEU A 263 -0.56 -5.96 -11.57
C LEU A 263 0.61 -6.68 -10.91
N ASP A 264 1.63 -5.96 -10.40
CA ASP A 264 2.76 -6.58 -9.72
C ASP A 264 2.36 -6.60 -8.27
N ILE A 265 1.85 -7.75 -7.86
CA ILE A 265 1.23 -7.89 -6.53
C ILE A 265 2.27 -7.63 -5.43
N ALA A 266 3.55 -7.95 -5.64
CA ALA A 266 4.59 -7.71 -4.66
C ALA A 266 4.86 -6.21 -4.52
N HIS A 267 5.09 -5.54 -5.66
CA HIS A 267 5.28 -4.09 -5.67
C HIS A 267 4.09 -3.34 -5.09
N GLU A 268 2.87 -3.69 -5.47
CA GLU A 268 1.66 -3.08 -4.91
C GLU A 268 1.58 -3.22 -3.40
N ASN A 269 1.82 -4.42 -2.89
CA ASN A 269 1.80 -4.67 -1.45
C ASN A 269 2.86 -3.83 -0.73
N ASP A 270 4.07 -3.70 -1.28
CA ASP A 270 5.12 -2.84 -0.74
C ASP A 270 4.70 -1.36 -0.70
N ARG A 271 4.07 -0.86 -1.77
CA ARG A 271 3.63 0.54 -1.86
C ARG A 271 2.50 0.86 -0.88
N PHE A 272 1.49 -0.01 -0.76
CA PHE A 272 0.42 0.19 0.22
C PHE A 272 0.92 0.05 1.66
N THR A 273 1.88 -0.84 1.91
CA THR A 273 2.53 -0.96 3.22
C THR A 273 3.28 0.33 3.58
N ALA A 274 4.08 0.86 2.64
CA ALA A 274 4.79 2.12 2.84
C ALA A 274 3.83 3.30 3.10
N PHE A 275 2.74 3.40 2.33
CA PHE A 275 1.73 4.44 2.53
C PHE A 275 1.01 4.31 3.87
N THR A 276 0.68 3.10 4.30
CA THR A 276 0.06 2.85 5.61
C THR A 276 0.99 3.27 6.75
N ILE A 277 2.29 2.97 6.64
CA ILE A 277 3.30 3.41 7.60
C ILE A 277 3.35 4.94 7.67
N ILE A 278 3.23 5.64 6.54
CA ILE A 278 3.20 7.10 6.48
C ILE A 278 1.98 7.67 7.19
N VAL A 279 0.80 7.09 6.98
CA VAL A 279 -0.42 7.47 7.71
C VAL A 279 -0.25 7.26 9.21
N LEU A 280 0.33 6.12 9.62
CA LEU A 280 0.66 5.86 11.03
C LEU A 280 1.73 6.80 11.58
N GLY A 281 2.56 7.38 10.70
CA GLY A 281 3.53 8.41 11.03
C GLY A 281 2.90 9.61 11.74
N GLU A 282 1.66 9.94 11.44
CA GLU A 282 0.93 11.05 12.09
C GLU A 282 0.78 10.86 13.61
N PHE A 283 0.53 9.62 14.06
CA PHE A 283 0.51 9.28 15.48
C PHE A 283 1.85 9.53 16.18
N THR A 284 2.95 9.59 15.43
CA THR A 284 4.32 9.70 15.97
C THR A 284 4.93 11.09 15.78
N TYR A 285 4.55 11.79 14.71
CA TYR A 285 5.10 13.10 14.38
C TYR A 285 4.64 14.16 15.40
N ALA A 286 3.33 14.29 15.58
CA ALA A 286 2.75 15.35 16.40
C ALA A 286 2.95 15.13 17.92
N ILE A 287 3.33 13.94 18.37
CA ILE A 287 3.71 13.71 19.78
C ILE A 287 5.11 14.26 20.12
N LEU A 288 5.95 14.57 19.13
CA LEU A 288 7.31 15.10 19.29
C LEU A 288 7.42 16.59 18.90
N VAL A 289 6.76 17.00 17.83
CA VAL A 289 6.85 18.36 17.27
C VAL A 289 6.26 19.37 18.25
N GLY A 290 6.98 20.46 18.51
CA GLY A 290 6.56 21.46 19.51
C GLY A 290 6.81 21.03 20.97
N SER A 291 7.40 19.85 21.21
CA SER A 291 7.72 19.33 22.54
C SER A 291 6.53 19.30 23.52
N PRO A 292 5.37 18.71 23.14
CA PRO A 292 4.14 18.75 23.93
C PRO A 292 4.24 17.97 25.25
N ALA A 293 5.13 16.97 25.31
CA ALA A 293 5.41 16.15 26.49
C ALA A 293 6.63 16.63 27.31
N ARG A 294 7.04 17.91 27.17
CA ARG A 294 8.17 18.46 27.94
C ARG A 294 7.95 18.37 29.46
N GLY A 295 9.04 18.32 30.23
CA GLY A 295 8.98 18.35 31.69
C GLY A 295 9.02 16.98 32.40
N GLY A 296 9.35 15.90 31.69
CA GLY A 296 9.63 14.58 32.28
C GLY A 296 8.41 13.64 32.33
N LEU A 297 8.36 12.77 33.34
CA LEU A 297 7.29 11.77 33.50
C LEU A 297 5.99 12.44 34.01
N ASN A 298 5.09 12.75 33.09
CA ASN A 298 3.79 13.38 33.38
C ASN A 298 2.67 12.76 32.52
N PHE A 299 1.43 13.25 32.68
CA PHE A 299 0.29 12.74 31.91
C PHE A 299 0.40 13.00 30.40
N ASN A 300 1.06 14.08 29.97
CA ASN A 300 1.29 14.33 28.54
C ASN A 300 2.28 13.32 27.96
N TYR A 301 3.33 12.98 28.71
CA TYR A 301 4.23 11.90 28.34
C TYR A 301 3.50 10.55 28.28
N LEU A 302 2.64 10.25 29.26
CA LEU A 302 1.81 9.04 29.22
C LEU A 302 0.92 9.01 27.98
N ARG A 303 0.22 10.10 27.65
CA ARG A 303 -0.61 10.20 26.44
C ARG A 303 0.22 9.99 25.17
N ALA A 304 1.40 10.59 25.06
CA ALA A 304 2.31 10.38 23.94
C ALA A 304 2.70 8.89 23.78
N VAL A 305 3.03 8.21 24.88
CA VAL A 305 3.36 6.77 24.88
C VAL A 305 2.14 5.93 24.48
N LEU A 306 0.94 6.25 24.99
CA LEU A 306 -0.30 5.56 24.64
C LEU A 306 -0.62 5.68 23.14
N THR A 307 -0.43 6.89 22.56
CA THR A 307 -0.58 7.15 21.12
C THR A 307 0.42 6.35 20.29
N LEU A 308 1.69 6.28 20.73
CA LEU A 308 2.71 5.45 20.08
C LEU A 308 2.35 3.95 20.10
N ILE A 309 1.85 3.44 21.23
CA ILE A 309 1.43 2.04 21.34
C ILE A 309 0.28 1.74 20.37
N ILE A 310 -0.68 2.66 20.21
CA ILE A 310 -1.77 2.51 19.23
C ILE A 310 -1.19 2.37 17.81
N ALA A 311 -0.28 3.27 17.42
CA ALA A 311 0.35 3.24 16.10
C ALA A 311 1.10 1.92 15.86
N PHE A 312 1.84 1.45 16.87
CA PHE A 312 2.53 0.17 16.84
C PHE A 312 1.55 -0.99 16.64
N CYS A 313 0.45 -1.03 17.40
CA CYS A 313 -0.55 -2.08 17.28
C CYS A 313 -1.22 -2.10 15.90
N PHE A 314 -1.56 -0.95 15.32
CA PHE A 314 -2.10 -0.89 13.96
C PHE A 314 -1.10 -1.34 12.91
N ASN A 315 0.17 -0.94 13.03
CA ASN A 315 1.22 -1.43 12.14
C ASN A 315 1.33 -2.96 12.23
N SER A 316 1.36 -3.52 13.44
CA SER A 316 1.39 -4.98 13.65
C SER A 316 0.18 -5.67 13.01
N MET A 317 -1.03 -5.17 13.23
CA MET A 317 -2.25 -5.75 12.65
C MET A 317 -2.28 -5.69 11.12
N TYR A 318 -1.75 -4.60 10.54
CA TYR A 318 -1.66 -4.42 9.09
C TYR A 318 -0.65 -5.41 8.48
N VAL A 319 0.58 -5.42 8.99
CA VAL A 319 1.68 -6.26 8.47
C VAL A 319 1.40 -7.75 8.67
N TYR A 320 0.83 -8.14 9.81
CA TYR A 320 0.51 -9.55 10.09
C TYR A 320 -0.72 -10.05 9.28
N GLY A 321 -1.47 -9.14 8.65
CA GLY A 321 -2.56 -9.48 7.72
C GLY A 321 -3.68 -10.28 8.38
N ASP A 322 -3.79 -11.57 8.03
CA ASP A 322 -4.78 -12.49 8.58
C ASP A 322 -4.24 -13.46 9.65
N GLY A 323 -2.96 -13.31 10.01
CA GLY A 323 -2.26 -14.08 11.02
C GLY A 323 -2.17 -15.57 10.75
N ALA A 324 -2.29 -15.97 9.47
CA ALA A 324 -1.97 -17.32 9.03
C ALA A 324 -0.45 -17.43 8.77
N ILE A 325 0.10 -18.65 8.86
CA ILE A 325 1.50 -18.91 8.48
C ILE A 325 1.62 -18.82 6.96
N ARG A 326 0.66 -19.42 6.25
CA ARG A 326 0.57 -19.35 4.79
C ARG A 326 -0.77 -18.76 4.41
N SER A 327 -0.73 -17.64 3.71
CA SER A 327 -1.91 -16.98 3.17
C SER A 327 -1.78 -16.73 1.67
N VAL A 328 -2.91 -16.85 0.97
CA VAL A 328 -3.00 -16.43 -0.44
C VAL A 328 -3.51 -15.00 -0.49
N HIS A 329 -2.70 -14.12 -1.07
CA HIS A 329 -3.01 -12.70 -1.23
C HIS A 329 -4.34 -12.48 -1.99
N PRO A 330 -5.19 -11.50 -1.59
CA PRO A 330 -6.48 -11.22 -2.23
C PRO A 330 -6.39 -11.01 -3.75
N ALA A 331 -5.32 -10.35 -4.19
CA ALA A 331 -5.06 -10.08 -5.62
C ALA A 331 -4.79 -11.35 -6.45
N ARG A 332 -4.38 -12.46 -5.83
CA ARG A 332 -4.13 -13.76 -6.51
C ARG A 332 -5.37 -14.65 -6.58
N ARG A 333 -6.46 -14.29 -5.89
CA ARG A 333 -7.64 -15.16 -5.73
C ARG A 333 -8.72 -14.91 -6.76
N HIS A 334 -9.25 -13.69 -6.77
CA HIS A 334 -10.41 -13.30 -7.55
C HIS A 334 -10.40 -11.79 -7.78
N VAL A 335 -10.99 -11.35 -8.90
CA VAL A 335 -11.05 -9.94 -9.28
C VAL A 335 -11.72 -9.10 -8.19
N ALA A 336 -12.86 -9.56 -7.68
CA ALA A 336 -13.57 -8.84 -6.62
C ALA A 336 -12.76 -8.71 -5.33
N THR A 337 -11.99 -9.75 -4.94
CA THR A 337 -11.14 -9.66 -3.74
C THR A 337 -9.93 -8.76 -3.98
N ALA A 338 -9.39 -8.74 -5.21
CA ALA A 338 -8.34 -7.82 -5.61
C ALA A 338 -8.81 -6.36 -5.56
N THR A 339 -9.94 -6.06 -6.22
CA THR A 339 -10.53 -4.72 -6.24
C THR A 339 -10.88 -4.26 -4.84
N LEU A 340 -11.52 -5.11 -4.01
CA LEU A 340 -11.85 -4.73 -2.64
C LEU A 340 -10.61 -4.50 -1.77
N TRP A 341 -9.55 -5.29 -1.96
CA TRP A 341 -8.27 -5.06 -1.27
C TRP A 341 -7.62 -3.75 -1.69
N LEU A 342 -7.68 -3.37 -2.97
CA LEU A 342 -7.18 -2.07 -3.44
C LEU A 342 -8.00 -0.92 -2.83
N MET A 343 -9.32 -1.01 -2.92
CA MET A 343 -10.25 0.06 -2.50
C MET A 343 -10.31 0.26 -0.99
N ILE A 344 -10.09 -0.80 -0.19
CA ILE A 344 -10.22 -0.70 1.27
C ILE A 344 -9.08 0.09 1.92
N HIS A 345 -7.95 0.29 1.25
CA HIS A 345 -6.87 1.09 1.80
C HIS A 345 -7.25 2.57 1.95
N LEU A 346 -8.08 3.12 1.05
CA LEU A 346 -8.55 4.51 1.16
C LEU A 346 -9.26 4.78 2.51
N PRO A 347 -10.31 4.04 2.91
CA PRO A 347 -10.95 4.25 4.20
C PRO A 347 -10.08 3.84 5.40
N ILE A 348 -9.19 2.82 5.27
CA ILE A 348 -8.19 2.51 6.32
C ILE A 348 -7.35 3.76 6.59
N SER A 349 -6.75 4.31 5.54
CA SER A 349 -5.85 5.46 5.64
C SER A 349 -6.56 6.71 6.14
N ALA A 350 -7.75 7.02 5.63
CA ALA A 350 -8.54 8.17 6.08
C ALA A 350 -8.90 8.07 7.58
N GLY A 351 -9.37 6.89 8.02
CA GLY A 351 -9.77 6.67 9.42
C GLY A 351 -8.59 6.75 10.38
N LEU A 352 -7.48 6.09 10.04
CA LEU A 352 -6.26 6.12 10.85
C LEU A 352 -5.63 7.52 10.89
N LEU A 353 -5.67 8.26 9.80
CA LEU A 353 -5.15 9.63 9.76
C LEU A 353 -5.91 10.56 10.73
N ILE A 354 -7.24 10.55 10.69
CA ILE A 354 -8.08 11.33 11.62
C ILE A 354 -7.78 10.91 13.06
N ALA A 355 -7.75 9.61 13.32
CA ALA A 355 -7.49 9.09 14.66
C ALA A 355 -6.10 9.49 15.18
N GLY A 356 -5.08 9.38 14.33
CA GLY A 356 -3.70 9.72 14.66
C GLY A 356 -3.55 11.17 15.03
N HIS A 357 -4.03 12.07 14.16
CA HIS A 357 -3.94 13.50 14.35
C HIS A 357 -4.62 13.96 15.65
N VAL A 358 -5.84 13.47 15.92
CA VAL A 358 -6.56 13.80 17.15
C VAL A 358 -5.85 13.22 18.38
N ALA A 359 -5.39 11.96 18.33
CA ALA A 359 -4.71 11.31 19.46
C ALA A 359 -3.42 12.05 19.85
N SER A 360 -2.63 12.48 18.87
CA SER A 360 -1.42 13.27 19.12
C SER A 360 -1.70 14.69 19.61
N GLY A 361 -2.86 15.26 19.29
CA GLY A 361 -3.28 16.58 19.79
C GLY A 361 -3.63 16.61 21.28
N THR A 362 -3.93 15.46 21.89
CA THR A 362 -4.42 15.35 23.29
C THR A 362 -3.44 15.87 24.37
N MET A 363 -2.17 16.07 24.02
CA MET A 363 -1.17 16.61 24.95
C MET A 363 -1.17 18.14 24.99
N LEU A 364 -1.70 18.79 23.96
CA LEU A 364 -1.76 20.25 23.86
C LEU A 364 -3.12 20.78 24.32
N GLU A 365 -4.19 20.10 23.92
CA GLU A 365 -5.56 20.55 24.14
C GLU A 365 -6.44 19.39 24.61
N GLU A 366 -7.38 19.69 25.49
CA GLU A 366 -8.39 18.72 25.92
C GLU A 366 -9.33 18.36 24.76
N MET A 367 -9.84 17.14 24.77
CA MET A 367 -10.75 16.67 23.72
C MET A 367 -12.15 17.22 23.94
N ASN A 368 -12.57 18.12 23.05
CA ASN A 368 -13.99 18.46 22.92
C ASN A 368 -14.79 17.24 22.40
N GLU A 369 -16.12 17.31 22.49
CA GLU A 369 -17.02 16.22 22.07
C GLU A 369 -16.78 15.81 20.61
N GLY A 370 -16.57 16.77 19.73
CA GLY A 370 -16.31 16.51 18.31
C GLY A 370 -15.00 15.74 18.06
N ARG A 371 -13.92 16.10 18.75
CA ARG A 371 -12.64 15.36 18.69
C ARG A 371 -12.78 13.94 19.22
N ARG A 372 -13.61 13.71 20.25
CA ARG A 372 -13.90 12.35 20.74
C ARG A 372 -14.58 11.50 19.67
N TRP A 373 -15.55 12.07 18.95
CA TRP A 373 -16.19 11.39 17.81
C TRP A 373 -15.22 11.13 16.65
N LEU A 374 -14.37 12.10 16.31
CA LEU A 374 -13.35 11.92 15.27
C LEU A 374 -12.35 10.83 15.62
N PHE A 375 -11.81 10.85 16.84
CA PHE A 375 -10.86 9.82 17.29
C PHE A 375 -11.53 8.44 17.36
N GLY A 376 -12.66 8.31 18.06
CA GLY A 376 -13.37 7.03 18.18
C GLY A 376 -13.84 6.47 16.83
N GLY A 377 -14.41 7.34 15.98
CA GLY A 377 -14.84 6.99 14.63
C GLY A 377 -13.68 6.58 13.71
N GLY A 378 -12.59 7.35 13.70
CA GLY A 378 -11.40 7.03 12.92
C GLY A 378 -10.77 5.70 13.33
N MET A 379 -10.64 5.47 14.64
CA MET A 379 -10.15 4.19 15.19
C MET A 379 -11.07 3.03 14.81
N ALA A 380 -12.39 3.22 14.92
CA ALA A 380 -13.38 2.21 14.56
C ALA A 380 -13.32 1.83 13.07
N VAL A 381 -13.22 2.84 12.19
CA VAL A 381 -13.02 2.62 10.75
C VAL A 381 -11.74 1.84 10.52
N GLY A 382 -10.61 2.21 11.15
CA GLY A 382 -9.34 1.49 11.03
C GLY A 382 -9.44 0.01 11.43
N PHE A 383 -10.02 -0.29 12.59
CA PHE A 383 -10.23 -1.68 13.03
C PHE A 383 -11.19 -2.45 12.11
N PHE A 384 -12.32 -1.85 11.73
CA PHE A 384 -13.33 -2.51 10.91
C PHE A 384 -12.81 -2.84 9.52
N THR A 385 -12.09 -1.90 8.90
CA THR A 385 -11.52 -2.09 7.57
C THR A 385 -10.36 -3.08 7.59
N LEU A 386 -9.51 -3.07 8.62
CA LEU A 386 -8.50 -4.12 8.83
C LEU A 386 -9.14 -5.49 9.07
N TRP A 387 -10.28 -5.57 9.75
CA TRP A 387 -11.04 -6.81 9.92
C TRP A 387 -11.53 -7.35 8.57
N ILE A 388 -12.13 -6.50 7.72
CA ILE A 388 -12.54 -6.88 6.36
C ILE A 388 -11.32 -7.33 5.56
N MET A 389 -10.23 -6.54 5.57
CA MET A 389 -9.02 -6.82 4.80
C MET A 389 -8.46 -8.20 5.14
N SER A 390 -8.35 -8.55 6.41
CA SER A 390 -7.88 -9.88 6.83
C SER A 390 -8.80 -11.00 6.32
N HIS A 391 -10.10 -10.79 6.18
CA HIS A 391 -11.02 -11.79 5.60
C HIS A 391 -10.85 -11.96 4.08
N LEU A 392 -10.26 -10.99 3.38
CA LEU A 392 -9.96 -11.11 1.95
C LEU A 392 -8.81 -12.10 1.68
N PHE A 393 -7.87 -12.24 2.61
CA PHE A 393 -6.81 -13.24 2.52
C PHE A 393 -7.38 -14.65 2.67
N LYS A 394 -6.81 -15.62 1.96
CA LYS A 394 -7.18 -17.04 2.14
C LYS A 394 -6.13 -17.71 3.01
N ASP A 395 -6.54 -18.08 4.21
CA ASP A 395 -5.77 -18.97 5.08
C ASP A 395 -5.77 -20.38 4.45
N VAL A 396 -4.56 -20.90 4.20
CA VAL A 396 -4.34 -22.24 3.63
C VAL A 396 -3.60 -23.15 4.62
N ASP A 397 -3.54 -22.77 5.89
CA ASP A 397 -2.94 -23.58 6.93
C ASP A 397 -3.77 -24.87 7.14
N PRO A 398 -3.11 -26.01 7.45
CA PRO A 398 -3.83 -27.24 7.76
C PRO A 398 -4.82 -27.03 8.92
N PRO A 399 -5.98 -27.70 8.90
CA PRO A 399 -6.92 -27.65 10.01
C PRO A 399 -6.20 -27.98 11.32
N CYS A 400 -6.47 -27.19 12.37
CA CYS A 400 -5.86 -27.37 13.68
C CYS A 400 -4.33 -27.16 13.75
N LYS A 401 -3.68 -26.57 12.74
CA LYS A 401 -2.27 -26.18 12.84
C LYS A 401 -2.05 -25.06 13.86
N LEU A 402 -2.91 -24.04 13.83
CA LEU A 402 -2.88 -22.90 14.74
C LEU A 402 -3.80 -23.10 15.96
N PHE A 403 -3.49 -22.37 17.04
CA PHE A 403 -4.21 -22.42 18.31
C PHE A 403 -5.69 -22.00 18.13
N MET A 404 -5.93 -20.90 17.40
CA MET A 404 -7.26 -20.42 17.06
C MET A 404 -7.54 -20.49 15.57
N ARG A 405 -8.81 -20.76 15.22
CA ARG A 405 -9.29 -20.63 13.84
C ARG A 405 -9.32 -19.15 13.45
N LYS A 406 -9.05 -18.85 12.17
CA LYS A 406 -9.02 -17.50 11.60
C LYS A 406 -10.13 -16.56 12.11
N PHE A 407 -11.39 -17.00 12.06
CA PHE A 407 -12.53 -16.17 12.47
C PHE A 407 -12.44 -15.73 13.94
N LEU A 408 -12.10 -16.65 14.86
CA LEU A 408 -11.94 -16.35 16.28
C LEU A 408 -10.67 -15.53 16.55
N ARG A 409 -9.61 -15.76 15.77
CA ARG A 409 -8.35 -15.01 15.89
C ARG A 409 -8.55 -13.53 15.53
N ILE A 410 -9.28 -13.23 14.46
CA ILE A 410 -9.43 -11.84 13.95
C ILE A 410 -10.67 -11.13 14.54
N SER A 411 -11.62 -11.86 15.16
CA SER A 411 -12.85 -11.27 15.71
C SER A 411 -12.66 -10.09 16.68
N PRO A 412 -11.59 -9.99 17.49
CA PRO A 412 -11.42 -8.82 18.36
C PRO A 412 -11.30 -7.52 17.58
N ARG A 413 -10.82 -7.50 16.32
CA ARG A 413 -10.81 -6.28 15.50
C ARG A 413 -12.23 -5.71 15.35
N LEU A 414 -13.22 -6.56 15.04
CA LEU A 414 -14.62 -6.13 14.92
C LEU A 414 -15.22 -5.67 16.25
N VAL A 415 -14.92 -6.39 17.34
CA VAL A 415 -15.40 -6.02 18.68
C VAL A 415 -14.81 -4.67 19.10
N SER A 416 -13.50 -4.47 18.93
CA SER A 416 -12.82 -3.21 19.19
C SER A 416 -13.37 -2.08 18.33
N ALA A 417 -13.67 -2.34 17.05
CA ALA A 417 -14.30 -1.34 16.17
C ALA A 417 -15.66 -0.87 16.72
N ILE A 418 -16.52 -1.81 17.14
CA ILE A 418 -17.84 -1.48 17.68
C ILE A 418 -17.72 -0.69 18.99
N ILE A 419 -16.84 -1.12 19.90
CA ILE A 419 -16.63 -0.42 21.17
C ILE A 419 -16.12 1.01 20.92
N LEU A 420 -15.15 1.17 20.01
CA LEU A 420 -14.55 2.48 19.70
C LEU A 420 -15.49 3.40 18.92
N ALA A 421 -16.43 2.86 18.15
CA ALA A 421 -17.50 3.64 17.53
C ALA A 421 -18.49 4.19 18.56
N LEU A 422 -18.69 3.49 19.68
CA LEU A 422 -19.68 3.83 20.70
C LEU A 422 -19.10 4.58 21.91
N ILE A 423 -17.80 4.47 22.18
CA ILE A 423 -17.16 5.15 23.32
C ILE A 423 -17.34 6.69 23.32
N PRO A 424 -17.45 7.41 22.18
CA PRO A 424 -17.72 8.85 22.19
C PRO A 424 -19.08 9.22 22.81
N LEU A 425 -20.00 8.27 23.01
CA LEU A 425 -21.26 8.49 23.75
C LEU A 425 -21.02 8.79 25.24
N THR A 426 -19.83 8.52 25.77
CA THR A 426 -19.45 8.88 27.13
C THR A 426 -19.04 10.35 27.21
N SER A 427 -19.53 11.06 28.24
CA SER A 427 -19.15 12.46 28.44
C SER A 427 -17.70 12.60 28.93
N SER A 428 -17.09 13.77 28.75
CA SER A 428 -15.76 14.10 29.27
C SER A 428 -15.68 14.00 30.79
N GLU A 429 -16.80 14.24 31.49
CA GLU A 429 -16.91 14.08 32.94
C GLU A 429 -16.85 12.60 33.37
N GLN A 430 -17.38 11.70 32.55
CA GLN A 430 -17.38 10.25 32.85
C GLN A 430 -16.02 9.62 32.53
N VAL A 431 -15.42 10.00 31.40
CA VAL A 431 -14.16 9.44 30.92
C VAL A 431 -13.27 10.59 30.46
N ASN A 432 -12.25 10.91 31.26
CA ASN A 432 -11.24 11.90 30.89
C ASN A 432 -10.39 11.43 29.69
N ASP A 433 -9.69 12.36 29.06
CA ASP A 433 -8.94 12.08 27.82
C ASP A 433 -7.88 11.00 27.97
N THR A 434 -7.21 10.94 29.12
CA THR A 434 -6.20 9.91 29.41
C THR A 434 -6.84 8.53 29.51
N ALA A 435 -8.00 8.41 30.15
CA ALA A 435 -8.76 7.15 30.24
C ALA A 435 -9.38 6.77 28.90
N PHE A 436 -9.81 7.76 28.11
CA PHE A 436 -10.33 7.55 26.75
C PHE A 436 -9.26 6.96 25.84
N LEU A 437 -8.10 7.61 25.78
CA LEU A 437 -6.93 7.15 25.03
C LEU A 437 -6.42 5.80 25.57
N GLY A 438 -6.34 5.65 26.89
CA GLY A 438 -5.94 4.40 27.54
C GLY A 438 -6.86 3.22 27.22
N THR A 439 -8.17 3.47 27.08
CA THR A 439 -9.13 2.43 26.64
C THR A 439 -8.86 2.00 25.20
N ALA A 440 -8.64 2.97 24.31
CA ALA A 440 -8.28 2.69 22.92
C ALA A 440 -6.96 1.93 22.79
N THR A 441 -5.94 2.31 23.57
CA THR A 441 -4.68 1.58 23.66
C THR A 441 -4.89 0.16 24.20
N GLY A 442 -5.67 0.00 25.27
CA GLY A 442 -5.96 -1.30 25.87
C GLY A 442 -6.64 -2.26 24.89
N LEU A 443 -7.63 -1.78 24.13
CA LEU A 443 -8.29 -2.57 23.08
C LEU A 443 -7.34 -2.95 21.95
N SER A 444 -6.45 -2.03 21.56
CA SER A 444 -5.45 -2.27 20.51
C SER A 444 -4.42 -3.31 20.93
N VAL A 445 -3.88 -3.19 22.14
CA VAL A 445 -2.94 -4.15 22.73
C VAL A 445 -3.61 -5.51 22.91
N PHE A 446 -4.83 -5.54 23.46
CA PHE A 446 -5.59 -6.78 23.60
C PHE A 446 -5.79 -7.49 22.27
N THR A 447 -6.15 -6.75 21.21
CA THR A 447 -6.35 -7.31 19.87
C THR A 447 -5.06 -7.93 19.33
N VAL A 448 -3.93 -7.23 19.43
CA VAL A 448 -2.63 -7.75 18.98
C VAL A 448 -2.20 -8.97 19.79
N ILE A 449 -2.28 -8.93 21.12
CA ILE A 449 -1.94 -10.08 21.98
C ILE A 449 -2.82 -11.28 21.64
N TRP A 450 -4.13 -11.06 21.48
CA TRP A 450 -5.07 -12.12 21.11
C TRP A 450 -4.71 -12.76 19.77
N GLU A 451 -4.39 -11.96 18.77
CA GLU A 451 -4.00 -12.44 17.44
C GLU A 451 -2.68 -13.21 17.47
N THR A 452 -1.68 -12.68 18.18
CA THR A 452 -0.37 -13.34 18.36
C THR A 452 -0.54 -14.68 19.06
N VAL A 453 -1.27 -14.75 20.18
CA VAL A 453 -1.53 -15.99 20.91
C VAL A 453 -2.38 -16.95 20.07
N GLY A 454 -3.36 -16.45 19.32
CA GLY A 454 -4.19 -17.24 18.42
C GLY A 454 -3.46 -17.78 17.20
N GLY A 455 -2.40 -17.10 16.78
CA GLY A 455 -1.52 -17.45 15.67
C GLY A 455 -0.37 -18.38 16.06
N LEU A 456 -0.25 -18.77 17.34
CA LEU A 456 0.70 -19.79 17.77
C LEU A 456 0.34 -21.16 17.17
N GLU A 457 1.35 -21.95 16.82
CA GLU A 457 1.14 -23.35 16.47
C GLU A 457 0.64 -24.15 17.68
N LYS A 458 -0.16 -25.19 17.44
CA LYS A 458 -0.60 -26.07 18.53
C LYS A 458 0.59 -26.79 19.14
N GLY A 459 0.73 -26.68 20.46
CA GLY A 459 1.85 -27.25 21.20
C GLY A 459 3.11 -26.38 21.18
N ALA A 460 3.03 -25.15 20.67
CA ALA A 460 4.14 -24.20 20.73
C ALA A 460 4.57 -23.95 22.19
N CYS A 461 5.88 -24.02 22.41
CA CYS A 461 6.50 -23.58 23.65
C CYS A 461 6.51 -22.05 23.69
N PHE A 462 6.52 -21.49 24.91
CA PHE A 462 6.60 -20.03 25.08
C PHE A 462 7.96 -19.46 24.64
N PHE A 463 9.00 -20.28 24.69
CA PHE A 463 10.35 -19.94 24.24
C PHE A 463 10.82 -20.96 23.21
N GLU A 464 11.46 -20.47 22.15
CA GLU A 464 12.19 -21.30 21.21
C GLU A 464 13.42 -21.91 21.90
N SER A 465 13.65 -23.20 21.67
CA SER A 465 14.79 -23.90 22.23
C SER A 465 16.03 -23.58 21.39
N TRP A 466 17.06 -23.02 22.02
CA TRP A 466 18.34 -22.70 21.37
C TRP A 466 19.18 -23.95 21.04
N LYS A 467 18.68 -25.15 21.38
CA LYS A 467 19.39 -26.43 21.16
C LYS A 467 19.40 -26.87 19.69
N ASP A 468 18.43 -26.43 18.90
CA ASP A 468 18.32 -26.83 17.50
C ASP A 468 19.43 -26.17 16.64
N GLU A 469 19.92 -24.99 17.06
CA GLU A 469 21.13 -24.37 16.48
C GLU A 469 22.42 -25.12 16.83
N GLU A 470 22.52 -25.68 18.04
CA GLU A 470 23.65 -26.54 18.43
C GLU A 470 23.65 -27.84 17.62
N GLU A 471 22.48 -28.44 17.33
CA GLU A 471 22.37 -29.61 16.46
C GLU A 471 22.66 -29.29 14.98
N LEU A 472 22.26 -28.12 14.48
CA LEU A 472 22.61 -27.64 13.14
C LEU A 472 24.13 -27.37 13.01
N GLN A 473 24.77 -26.80 14.03
CA GLN A 473 26.22 -26.63 14.08
C GLN A 473 26.96 -27.97 14.22
N ASN A 474 26.45 -28.90 15.04
CA ASN A 474 27.06 -30.22 15.24
C ASN A 474 26.82 -31.16 14.04
N GLY A 475 25.72 -30.98 13.31
CA GLY A 475 25.38 -31.72 12.09
C GLY A 475 26.22 -31.34 10.87
N MET A 476 26.82 -30.14 10.86
CA MET A 476 27.83 -29.74 9.86
C MET A 476 29.19 -30.44 10.05
N GLY A 477 29.37 -31.21 11.14
CA GLY A 477 30.59 -31.99 11.43
C GLY A 477 30.48 -33.50 11.20
N ALA A 478 29.33 -34.03 10.77
CA ALA A 478 29.14 -35.46 10.53
C ALA A 478 29.17 -35.77 9.02
N PRO A 479 30.08 -36.63 8.52
CA PRO A 479 30.03 -37.06 7.13
C PRO A 479 28.75 -37.85 6.89
N ARG A 480 27.94 -37.42 5.92
CA ARG A 480 26.84 -38.24 5.37
C ARG A 480 27.44 -39.41 4.58
N GLU A 481 27.86 -40.46 5.28
CA GLU A 481 28.17 -41.76 4.70
C GLU A 481 27.38 -42.87 5.40
N ARG A 482 26.16 -43.13 4.90
CA ARG A 482 25.56 -44.47 4.74
C ARG A 482 24.07 -44.36 4.47
N GLU A 483 23.69 -44.39 3.19
CA GLU A 483 22.38 -44.90 2.78
C GLU A 483 22.39 -45.32 1.29
N GLU A 484 23.48 -45.95 0.84
CA GLU A 484 23.51 -46.62 -0.48
C GLU A 484 24.31 -47.92 -0.42
N ARG A 485 23.97 -48.85 0.49
CA ARG A 485 24.29 -50.28 0.36
C ARG A 485 23.29 -51.06 1.19
N ASP A 486 22.19 -51.46 0.55
CA ASP A 486 21.56 -52.78 0.68
C ASP A 486 20.26 -52.79 -0.16
N ALA A 487 20.46 -52.79 -1.48
CA ALA A 487 19.49 -53.26 -2.45
C ALA A 487 20.20 -54.31 -3.34
N PHE A 488 20.18 -55.55 -2.87
CA PHE A 488 20.29 -56.77 -3.66
C PHE A 488 19.30 -57.79 -3.12
#